data_AF-A0A1Q3JY43-F1
#
_entry.id   AF-A0A1Q3JY43-F1
#
_cell.length_a   1.000
_cell.length_b   1.000
_cell.length_c   1.000
_cell.angle_alpha   90.00
_cell.angle_beta   90.00
_cell.angle_gamma   90.00
#
_symmetry.space_group_name_H-M   'P 1'
#
loop_
_entity.id
_entity.type
_entity.pdbx_description
1 polymer ?
#
loop_
_entity_poly.entity_id
_entity_poly.type
_entity_poly.pdbx_seq_one_letter_code
_entity_poly.pdbx_strand_id
1 'polypeptide(L)'
;MKRLLNFSLIAILAVVVLASCSKNRDYYQNDYETASVVDYENGTPYSIIQYHADNTYAIIESRDTNTQLWPDRGEILEGVFIEGRQSRVYNRTGGFNANIYVVENITSRDEAYDALYYYNDNYGFVRTIDKISFKNRTIPKSQAGQAGRVNIK
;
A
#
# COMPACT_ATOMS: atom_id res chain seq x y z
N MET A 1 -14.40 20.05 -56.66
CA MET A 1 -13.40 20.03 -55.58
C MET A 1 -14.08 20.03 -54.20
N LYS A 2 -14.73 18.92 -53.78
CA LYS A 2 -15.42 18.83 -52.46
C LYS A 2 -15.45 17.40 -51.87
N ARG A 3 -14.50 16.53 -52.24
CA ARG A 3 -14.54 15.10 -51.84
C ARG A 3 -13.29 14.60 -51.09
N LEU A 4 -12.34 15.47 -50.77
CA LEU A 4 -11.06 15.08 -50.15
C LEU A 4 -10.94 15.41 -48.65
N LEU A 5 -11.93 16.09 -48.04
CA LEU A 5 -11.85 16.54 -46.64
C LEU A 5 -12.50 15.58 -45.61
N ASN A 6 -13.19 14.52 -46.05
CA ASN A 6 -13.91 13.64 -45.11
C ASN A 6 -13.09 12.46 -44.59
N PHE A 7 -11.95 12.14 -45.21
CA PHE A 7 -11.14 10.99 -44.79
C PHE A 7 -10.14 11.30 -43.66
N SER A 8 -9.80 12.58 -43.45
CA SER A 8 -8.83 12.96 -42.42
C SER A 8 -9.43 12.99 -41.00
N LEU A 9 -10.74 13.20 -40.85
CA LEU A 9 -11.37 13.30 -39.53
C LEU A 9 -11.62 11.91 -38.90
N ILE A 10 -11.87 10.89 -39.72
CA ILE A 10 -12.12 9.51 -39.25
C ILE A 10 -10.83 8.86 -38.74
N ALA A 11 -9.69 9.19 -39.34
CA ALA A 11 -8.39 8.63 -38.94
C ALA A 11 -7.94 9.08 -37.54
N ILE A 12 -8.27 10.32 -37.13
CA ILE A 12 -7.87 10.84 -35.81
C ILE A 12 -8.72 10.22 -34.69
N LEU A 13 -10.00 9.95 -34.96
CA LEU A 13 -10.88 9.32 -33.97
C LEU A 13 -10.46 7.86 -33.65
N ALA A 14 -9.93 7.14 -34.64
CA ALA A 14 -9.47 5.76 -34.47
C ALA A 14 -8.20 5.65 -33.59
N VAL A 15 -7.32 6.65 -33.60
CA VAL A 15 -6.09 6.65 -32.79
C VAL A 15 -6.39 6.91 -31.31
N VAL A 16 -7.37 7.77 -31.00
CA VAL A 16 -7.74 8.09 -29.60
C VAL A 16 -8.43 6.90 -28.92
N VAL A 17 -9.21 6.10 -29.66
CA VAL A 17 -9.88 4.91 -29.10
C VAL A 17 -8.90 3.77 -28.80
N LEU A 18 -7.79 3.66 -29.54
CA LEU A 18 -6.75 2.66 -29.27
C LEU A 18 -5.80 3.05 -28.12
N ALA A 19 -5.68 4.35 -27.79
CA ALA A 19 -4.92 4.79 -26.62
C ALA A 19 -5.65 4.54 -25.29
N SER A 20 -6.98 4.38 -25.32
CA SER A 20 -7.81 4.22 -24.11
C SER A 20 -7.94 2.78 -23.60
N CYS A 21 -7.35 1.79 -24.28
CA CYS A 21 -7.46 0.38 -23.90
C CYS A 21 -6.11 -0.36 -24.09
N SER A 22 -5.04 0.17 -23.51
CA SER A 22 -3.85 -0.66 -23.22
C SER A 22 -3.65 -0.84 -21.72
N LYS A 23 -4.75 -1.10 -20.99
CA LYS A 23 -4.61 -1.89 -19.75
C LYS A 23 -4.44 -3.33 -20.21
N ASN A 24 -3.18 -3.72 -20.46
CA ASN A 24 -2.77 -5.10 -20.70
C ASN A 24 -3.48 -5.97 -19.66
N ARG A 25 -4.50 -6.70 -20.13
CA ARG A 25 -5.23 -7.73 -19.40
C ARG A 25 -4.59 -9.10 -19.59
N ASP A 26 -3.30 -9.10 -19.85
CA ASP A 26 -2.47 -10.29 -19.79
C ASP A 26 -1.71 -10.18 -18.50
N TYR A 27 -1.97 -11.08 -17.54
CA TYR A 27 -0.99 -11.74 -16.66
C TYR A 27 -1.75 -12.51 -15.56
N TYR A 28 -2.45 -13.58 -15.95
CA TYR A 28 -2.74 -14.69 -15.04
C TYR A 28 -1.47 -15.53 -14.83
N GLN A 29 -0.39 -14.89 -14.38
CA GLN A 29 0.87 -15.55 -14.11
C GLN A 29 1.41 -15.02 -12.79
N ASN A 30 0.87 -15.61 -11.72
CA ASN A 30 1.12 -15.30 -10.31
C ASN A 30 0.64 -13.90 -9.89
N ASP A 31 -0.60 -13.80 -9.41
CA ASP A 31 -1.14 -12.60 -8.69
C ASP A 31 -0.37 -12.27 -7.39
N TYR A 32 0.77 -12.94 -7.17
CA TYR A 32 1.63 -12.84 -6.01
C TYR A 32 2.67 -11.75 -6.29
N GLU A 33 2.61 -10.69 -5.51
CA GLU A 33 3.44 -9.50 -5.65
C GLU A 33 4.09 -9.16 -4.31
N THR A 34 5.16 -8.35 -4.34
CA THR A 34 5.75 -7.72 -3.17
C THR A 34 5.45 -6.22 -3.13
N ALA A 35 5.21 -5.71 -1.93
CA ALA A 35 5.00 -4.29 -1.71
C ALA A 35 5.72 -3.82 -0.44
N SER A 36 6.21 -2.59 -0.43
CA SER A 36 6.80 -1.96 0.76
C SER A 36 5.80 -1.06 1.45
N VAL A 37 5.72 -1.13 2.78
CA VAL A 37 4.95 -0.18 3.57
C VAL A 37 5.67 1.17 3.56
N VAL A 38 5.04 2.18 2.97
CA VAL A 38 5.63 3.52 2.79
C VAL A 38 5.43 4.37 4.04
N ASP A 39 4.19 4.39 4.53
CA ASP A 39 3.78 5.19 5.68
C ASP A 39 2.47 4.70 6.28
N TYR A 40 2.20 5.12 7.51
CA TYR A 40 0.94 4.87 8.20
C TYR A 40 0.75 5.92 9.30
N GLU A 41 -0.48 6.09 9.77
CA GLU A 41 -0.75 6.92 10.95
C GLU A 41 -0.92 6.05 12.19
N ASN A 42 -0.17 6.37 13.24
CA ASN A 42 -0.18 5.54 14.43
C ASN A 42 -1.56 5.54 15.09
N GLY A 43 -2.10 4.35 15.33
CA GLY A 43 -3.43 4.19 15.90
C GLY A 43 -4.56 4.17 14.87
N THR A 44 -4.28 4.17 13.57
CA THR A 44 -5.27 3.87 12.53
C THR A 44 -4.92 2.56 11.83
N PRO A 45 -5.91 1.82 11.30
CA PRO A 45 -5.64 0.56 10.61
C PRO A 45 -5.10 0.78 9.19
N TYR A 46 -4.97 2.01 8.72
CA TYR A 46 -4.65 2.32 7.34
C TYR A 46 -3.16 2.53 7.13
N SER A 47 -2.65 2.05 5.99
CA SER A 47 -1.26 2.22 5.61
C SER A 47 -1.16 2.38 4.10
N ILE A 48 -0.14 3.13 3.66
CA ILE A 48 0.26 3.20 2.26
C ILE A 48 1.23 2.07 1.99
N ILE A 49 0.98 1.29 0.94
CA ILE A 49 1.97 0.39 0.36
C ILE A 49 2.38 0.87 -1.02
N GLN A 50 3.60 0.54 -1.43
CA GLN A 50 4.08 0.72 -2.79
C GLN A 50 4.40 -0.64 -3.41
N TYR A 51 3.76 -0.93 -4.52
CA TYR A 51 3.98 -2.12 -5.32
C TYR A 51 5.38 -2.11 -5.96
N HIS A 52 6.09 -3.22 -5.86
CA HIS A 52 7.44 -3.34 -6.42
C HIS A 52 7.44 -3.53 -7.93
N ALA A 53 6.35 -4.06 -8.53
CA ALA A 53 6.32 -4.34 -9.96
C ALA A 53 6.22 -3.07 -10.80
N ASP A 54 5.39 -2.11 -10.39
CA ASP A 54 5.08 -0.91 -11.18
C ASP A 54 5.29 0.42 -10.45
N ASN A 55 5.74 0.39 -9.19
CA ASN A 55 5.93 1.55 -8.30
C ASN A 55 4.66 2.36 -8.02
N THR A 56 3.48 1.81 -8.33
CA THR A 56 2.21 2.39 -7.91
C THR A 56 1.95 2.12 -6.44
N TYR A 57 0.92 2.75 -5.89
CA TYR A 57 0.60 2.73 -4.47
C TYR A 57 -0.76 2.10 -4.23
N ALA A 58 -1.02 1.72 -2.99
CA ALA A 58 -2.37 1.40 -2.54
C ALA A 58 -2.56 1.79 -1.09
N ILE A 59 -3.82 2.09 -0.74
CA ILE A 59 -4.25 2.14 0.65
C ILE A 59 -4.68 0.74 1.05
N ILE A 60 -4.09 0.24 2.14
CA ILE A 60 -4.53 -1.00 2.78
C ILE A 60 -5.12 -0.71 4.15
N GLU A 61 -6.14 -1.46 4.53
CA GLU A 61 -6.66 -1.53 5.89
C GLU A 61 -6.19 -2.84 6.54
N SER A 62 -5.54 -2.76 7.70
CA SER A 62 -5.24 -3.90 8.54
C SER A 62 -6.53 -4.44 9.16
N ARG A 63 -6.82 -5.72 8.90
CA ARG A 63 -8.03 -6.41 9.37
C ARG A 63 -7.81 -7.22 10.64
N ASP A 64 -6.56 -7.35 11.08
CA ASP A 64 -6.23 -8.01 12.33
C ASP A 64 -6.67 -7.20 13.55
N THR A 65 -7.23 -7.89 14.55
CA THR A 65 -7.52 -7.30 15.86
C THR A 65 -6.25 -7.04 16.66
N ASN A 66 -5.23 -7.88 16.46
CA ASN A 66 -3.93 -7.72 17.08
C ASN A 66 -3.09 -6.71 16.28
N THR A 67 -2.92 -5.51 16.83
CA THR A 67 -2.11 -4.43 16.23
C THR A 67 -0.64 -4.79 16.07
N GLN A 68 -0.14 -5.86 16.72
CA GLN A 68 1.20 -6.39 16.49
C GLN A 68 1.41 -6.97 15.10
N LEU A 69 0.33 -7.36 14.42
CA LEU A 69 0.33 -7.88 13.07
C LEU A 69 0.09 -6.79 12.02
N TRP A 70 -0.12 -5.54 12.44
CA TRP A 70 -0.25 -4.42 11.51
C TRP A 70 1.13 -4.12 10.90
N PRO A 71 1.22 -3.98 9.57
CA PRO A 71 2.47 -3.66 8.90
C PRO A 71 3.03 -2.32 9.38
N ASP A 72 4.30 -2.30 9.77
CA ASP A 72 5.04 -1.10 10.15
C ASP A 72 5.81 -0.55 8.93
N ARG A 73 6.12 0.74 8.96
CA ARG A 73 6.87 1.44 7.89
C ARG A 73 8.18 0.72 7.55
N GLY A 74 8.42 0.52 6.26
CA GLY A 74 9.61 -0.14 5.72
C GLY A 74 9.54 -1.67 5.68
N GLU A 75 8.47 -2.28 6.21
CA GLU A 75 8.26 -3.72 6.10
C GLU A 75 7.88 -4.12 4.65
N ILE A 76 8.27 -5.33 4.25
CA ILE A 76 7.95 -5.88 2.93
C ILE A 76 6.83 -6.91 3.09
N LEU A 77 5.74 -6.67 2.38
CA LEU A 77 4.60 -7.57 2.28
C LEU A 77 4.69 -8.37 0.99
N GLU A 78 4.26 -9.62 1.04
CA GLU A 78 4.24 -10.54 -0.09
C GLU A 78 2.89 -11.26 -0.14
N GLY A 79 2.20 -11.20 -1.28
CA GLY A 79 0.89 -11.81 -1.43
C GLY A 79 0.06 -11.27 -2.58
N VAL A 80 -1.25 -11.52 -2.51
CA VAL A 80 -2.21 -11.09 -3.53
C VAL A 80 -2.92 -9.81 -3.08
N PHE A 81 -2.72 -8.73 -3.82
CA PHE A 81 -3.33 -7.43 -3.55
C PHE A 81 -4.41 -7.13 -4.59
N ILE A 82 -5.67 -7.19 -4.18
CA ILE A 82 -6.81 -6.93 -5.06
C ILE A 82 -7.71 -5.92 -4.38
N GLU A 83 -7.93 -4.79 -5.06
CA GLU A 83 -8.84 -3.73 -4.62
C GLU A 83 -10.22 -4.27 -4.26
N GLY A 84 -10.76 -3.78 -3.14
CA GLY A 84 -12.06 -4.21 -2.66
C GLY A 84 -12.07 -5.62 -2.04
N ARG A 85 -10.90 -6.24 -1.83
CA ARG A 85 -10.80 -7.61 -1.32
C ARG A 85 -9.90 -7.71 -0.10
N GLN A 86 -10.34 -8.56 0.85
CA GLN A 86 -9.48 -9.01 1.94
C GLN A 86 -8.57 -10.14 1.45
N SER A 87 -7.29 -10.06 1.81
CA SER A 87 -6.28 -11.06 1.51
C SER A 87 -5.41 -11.32 2.74
N ARG A 88 -4.87 -12.55 2.83
CA ARG A 88 -3.82 -12.88 3.79
C ARG A 88 -2.48 -12.72 3.07
N VAL A 89 -1.61 -11.86 3.60
CA VAL A 89 -0.28 -11.58 3.06
C VAL A 89 0.79 -11.97 4.07
N TYR A 90 1.97 -12.32 3.58
CA TYR A 90 3.12 -12.61 4.42
C TYR A 90 3.97 -11.35 4.57
N ASN A 91 4.18 -10.92 5.81
CA ASN A 91 5.14 -9.86 6.13
C ASN A 91 6.53 -10.48 6.24
N ARG A 92 7.35 -10.29 5.20
CA ARG A 92 8.69 -10.87 5.10
C ARG A 92 9.66 -10.31 6.12
N THR A 93 9.54 -9.02 6.43
CA THR A 93 10.43 -8.35 7.38
C THR A 93 10.11 -8.79 8.81
N GLY A 94 8.83 -8.87 9.16
CA GLY A 94 8.36 -9.26 10.48
C GLY A 94 8.25 -10.77 10.71
N GLY A 95 8.20 -11.58 9.66
CA GLY A 95 8.12 -13.03 9.74
C GLY A 95 6.74 -13.59 10.14
N PHE A 96 5.66 -12.86 9.85
CA PHE A 96 4.29 -13.24 10.22
C PHE A 96 3.28 -13.04 9.08
N ASN A 97 2.11 -13.67 9.19
CA ASN A 97 1.00 -13.39 8.25
C ASN A 97 0.11 -12.28 8.80
N ALA A 98 -0.29 -11.34 7.93
CA ALA A 98 -1.24 -10.28 8.22
C ALA A 98 -2.48 -10.41 7.33
N ASN A 99 -3.64 -10.03 7.85
CA ASN A 99 -4.87 -9.90 7.09
C ASN A 99 -5.04 -8.43 6.71
N ILE A 100 -5.08 -8.16 5.41
CA ILE A 100 -5.22 -6.81 4.87
C ILE A 100 -6.44 -6.75 3.95
N TYR A 101 -7.00 -5.56 3.79
CA TYR A 101 -7.99 -5.25 2.76
C TYR A 101 -7.45 -4.11 1.90
N VAL A 102 -7.37 -4.30 0.58
CA VAL A 102 -6.94 -3.23 -0.31
C VAL A 102 -8.12 -2.32 -0.56
N VAL A 103 -8.00 -1.07 -0.10
CA VAL A 103 -9.07 -0.08 -0.17
C VAL A 103 -9.15 0.51 -1.58
N GLU A 104 -8.03 1.01 -2.08
CA GLU A 104 -7.90 1.58 -3.42
C GLU A 104 -6.45 1.51 -3.92
N ASN A 105 -6.26 1.41 -5.23
CA ASN A 105 -4.96 1.57 -5.88
C ASN A 105 -4.79 2.99 -6.44
N ILE A 106 -3.59 3.53 -6.30
CA ILE A 106 -3.28 4.93 -6.53
C ILE A 106 -1.98 5.02 -7.35
N THR A 107 -1.94 5.90 -8.34
CA THR A 107 -0.79 5.95 -9.26
C THR A 107 0.33 6.88 -8.79
N SER A 108 0.01 7.90 -8.00
CA SER A 108 0.98 8.88 -7.53
C SER A 108 1.16 8.82 -6.01
N ARG A 109 2.35 9.22 -5.57
CA ARG A 109 2.67 9.26 -4.14
C ARG A 109 1.82 10.30 -3.41
N ASP A 110 1.65 11.48 -3.99
CA ASP A 110 0.94 12.59 -3.35
C ASP A 110 -0.54 12.24 -3.14
N GLU A 111 -1.20 11.66 -4.15
CA GLU A 111 -2.56 11.14 -4.00
C GLU A 111 -2.66 10.05 -2.94
N ALA A 112 -1.62 9.22 -2.75
CA ALA A 112 -1.61 8.20 -1.72
C ALA A 112 -1.56 8.78 -0.30
N TYR A 113 -0.85 9.90 -0.10
CA TYR A 113 -0.89 10.62 1.17
C TYR A 113 -2.23 11.31 1.38
N ASP A 114 -2.78 11.97 0.37
CA ASP A 114 -4.11 12.59 0.44
C ASP A 114 -5.20 11.56 0.80
N ALA A 115 -5.15 10.39 0.17
CA ALA A 115 -6.05 9.27 0.47
C ALA A 115 -5.85 8.72 1.89
N LEU A 116 -4.61 8.56 2.35
CA LEU A 116 -4.34 8.11 3.73
C LEU A 116 -4.97 9.08 4.74
N TYR A 117 -4.76 10.39 4.58
CA TYR A 117 -5.38 11.40 5.44
C TYR A 117 -6.90 11.34 5.39
N TYR A 118 -7.48 11.24 4.19
CA TYR A 118 -8.91 11.08 4.02
C TYR A 118 -9.46 9.88 4.81
N TYR A 119 -8.85 8.70 4.70
CA TYR A 119 -9.35 7.52 5.41
C TYR A 119 -9.14 7.59 6.91
N ASN A 120 -8.02 8.15 7.38
CA ASN A 120 -7.76 8.32 8.81
C ASN A 120 -8.76 9.28 9.45
N ASP A 121 -9.03 10.43 8.81
CA ASP A 121 -9.94 11.44 9.34
C ASP A 121 -11.40 10.97 9.34
N ASN A 122 -11.81 10.24 8.30
CA ASN A 122 -13.22 9.84 8.14
C ASN A 122 -13.54 8.48 8.81
N TYR A 123 -12.56 7.58 8.95
CA TYR A 123 -12.78 6.19 9.37
C TYR A 123 -11.77 5.66 10.40
N GLY A 124 -10.66 6.36 10.63
CA GLY A 124 -9.56 5.89 11.49
C GLY A 124 -9.94 5.78 12.97
N PHE A 125 -10.64 6.77 13.52
CA PHE A 125 -10.99 6.78 14.96
C PHE A 125 -12.11 5.80 15.34
N VAL A 126 -13.02 5.48 14.41
CA VAL A 126 -14.22 4.67 14.71
C VAL A 126 -13.87 3.24 15.08
N ARG A 127 -12.68 2.72 14.71
CA ARG A 127 -12.26 1.34 14.98
C ARG A 127 -11.20 1.19 16.06
N THR A 128 -10.54 2.27 16.46
CA THR A 128 -9.46 2.23 17.45
C THR A 128 -10.01 2.22 18.87
N ILE A 129 -11.15 2.87 19.14
CA ILE A 129 -11.77 2.92 20.47
C ILE A 129 -12.23 1.53 20.96
N ASP A 130 -12.56 0.60 20.05
CA ASP A 130 -12.87 -0.80 20.41
C ASP A 130 -11.63 -1.66 20.74
N LYS A 131 -10.40 -1.17 20.52
CA LYS A 131 -9.20 -2.03 20.44
C LYS A 131 -7.89 -1.44 21.00
N ILE A 132 -7.92 -0.43 21.87
CA ILE A 132 -6.69 0.14 22.42
C ILE A 132 -6.03 -0.80 23.44
N SER A 133 -5.14 -1.68 22.97
CA SER A 133 -4.01 -2.21 23.75
C SER A 133 -2.73 -1.66 23.13
N PHE A 134 -2.06 -0.75 23.85
CA PHE A 134 -0.90 -0.01 23.38
C PHE A 134 0.30 -0.94 23.12
N LYS A 135 0.86 -0.84 21.90
CA LYS A 135 2.02 -1.60 21.40
C LYS A 135 3.31 -1.09 22.08
N ASN A 136 3.68 -1.62 23.25
CA ASN A 136 5.05 -1.48 23.77
C ASN A 136 5.94 -2.55 23.11
N ARG A 137 6.47 -2.27 21.90
CA ARG A 137 7.54 -3.10 21.31
C ARG A 137 8.86 -2.78 22.01
N THR A 138 9.28 -3.64 22.93
CA THR A 138 10.69 -3.68 23.37
C THR A 138 11.52 -4.26 22.23
N ILE A 139 12.33 -3.42 21.59
CA ILE A 139 13.33 -3.88 20.61
C ILE A 139 14.27 -4.86 21.33
N PRO A 140 14.48 -6.10 20.84
CA PRO A 140 15.48 -6.98 21.42
C PRO A 140 16.87 -6.33 21.27
N LYS A 141 17.50 -6.02 22.41
CA LYS A 141 18.88 -5.55 22.49
C LYS A 141 19.83 -6.67 22.05
N SER A 142 20.03 -6.83 20.76
CA SER A 142 21.16 -7.59 20.23
C SER A 142 21.85 -6.82 19.12
N GLN A 143 22.33 -5.60 19.43
CA GLN A 143 23.44 -4.93 18.72
C GLN A 143 23.86 -3.58 19.35
N ALA A 144 23.90 -3.48 20.68
CA ALA A 144 24.57 -2.36 21.36
C ALA A 144 25.90 -2.83 21.96
N GLY A 145 26.83 -3.20 21.08
CA GLY A 145 28.23 -3.38 21.44
C GLY A 145 28.89 -2.03 21.66
N GLN A 146 29.54 -1.89 22.82
CA GLN A 146 30.64 -0.98 23.12
C GLN A 146 30.45 0.53 22.86
N ALA A 147 30.12 1.29 23.91
CA ALA A 147 30.65 2.64 24.09
C ALA A 147 30.69 3.03 25.58
N GLY A 148 31.90 3.22 26.09
CA GLY A 148 32.24 4.23 27.10
C GLY A 148 31.67 4.10 28.51
N ARG A 149 32.42 3.44 29.40
CA ARG A 149 32.39 3.76 30.84
C ARG A 149 32.97 5.16 31.04
N VAL A 150 32.16 6.13 31.46
CA VAL A 150 32.66 7.36 32.09
C VAL A 150 32.35 7.28 33.58
N ASN A 151 33.41 7.07 34.36
CA ASN A 151 33.42 7.22 35.81
C ASN A 151 33.39 8.71 36.13
N ILE A 152 32.39 9.15 36.90
CA ILE A 152 32.42 10.48 37.54
C ILE A 152 32.73 10.22 39.01
N LYS A 153 33.90 10.72 39.45
CA LYS A 153 34.24 10.94 40.86
C LYS A 153 33.66 12.27 41.30
#